data_AF-X1HBB8-F1
#
_entry.id   AF-X1HBB8-F1
#
_cell.length_a   1.000
_cell.length_b   1.000
_cell.length_c   1.000
_cell.angle_alpha   90.00
_cell.angle_beta   90.00
_cell.angle_gamma   90.00
#
_symmetry.space_group_name_H-M   'P 1'
#
loop_
_entity.id
_entity.type
_entity.pdbx_description
1 polymer ?
#
loop_
_entity_poly.entity_id
_entity_poly.type
_entity_poly.pdbx_seq_one_letter_code
_entity_poly.pdbx_strand_id
1 'polypeptide(L)'
;MGNPWKSKKAFLYFGGAFVLLLGGAIVLMAPYHYTGYVAVQGDIDAFEIWERTGYYSQLEVAISVNPHLNGTVFVDIRFRNNKTLVTDIVNMTLTMADRLPDTDQLKYEQRVVIDLDPGNYTIFIDRIEGAP
;
A
#
# COMPACT_ATOMS: atom_id res chain seq x y z
N MET A 1 29.51 -45.94 -8.11
CA MET A 1 29.03 -44.73 -7.41
C MET A 1 28.10 -43.97 -8.36
N GLY A 2 26.79 -43.98 -8.10
CA GLY A 2 25.80 -43.33 -8.96
C GLY A 2 25.77 -41.83 -8.74
N ASN A 3 25.82 -41.04 -9.82
CA ASN A 3 25.86 -39.59 -9.76
C ASN A 3 24.58 -39.05 -9.07
N PRO A 4 24.66 -38.44 -7.86
CA PRO A 4 23.49 -38.03 -7.10
C PRO A 4 22.63 -36.97 -7.82
N TRP A 5 23.20 -36.31 -8.84
CA TRP A 5 22.55 -35.35 -9.72
C TRP A 5 21.50 -35.95 -10.65
N LYS A 6 21.47 -37.28 -10.86
CA LYS A 6 20.47 -37.97 -11.71
C LYS A 6 19.33 -38.62 -10.93
N SER A 7 19.26 -38.45 -9.60
CA SER A 7 18.16 -38.96 -8.79
C SER A 7 16.90 -38.12 -9.02
N LYS A 8 15.78 -38.74 -9.39
CA LYS A 8 14.46 -38.08 -9.54
C LYS A 8 14.08 -37.23 -8.31
N LYS A 9 14.50 -37.67 -7.12
CA LYS A 9 14.29 -36.93 -5.86
C LYS A 9 15.08 -35.63 -5.83
N ALA A 10 16.36 -35.65 -6.23
CA ALA A 10 17.17 -34.44 -6.29
C ALA A 10 16.58 -33.44 -7.29
N PHE A 11 16.14 -33.88 -8.47
CA PHE A 11 15.48 -33.00 -9.44
C PHE A 11 14.21 -32.32 -8.88
N LEU A 12 13.38 -33.05 -8.13
CA LEU A 12 12.19 -32.47 -7.48
C LEU A 12 12.54 -31.48 -6.37
N TYR A 13 13.51 -31.78 -5.51
CA TYR A 13 13.91 -30.87 -4.43
C TYR A 13 14.61 -29.62 -4.96
N PHE A 14 15.53 -29.75 -5.93
CA PHE A 14 16.19 -28.61 -6.54
C PHE A 14 15.23 -27.81 -7.44
N GLY A 15 14.30 -28.46 -8.14
CA GLY A 15 13.27 -27.78 -8.93
C GLY A 15 12.30 -26.98 -8.06
N GLY A 16 11.83 -27.56 -6.94
CA GLY A 16 10.98 -26.85 -5.98
C GLY A 16 11.69 -25.67 -5.32
N ALA A 17 12.92 -25.88 -4.84
CA ALA A 17 13.73 -24.80 -4.28
C ALA A 17 14.01 -23.70 -5.31
N PHE A 18 14.28 -24.06 -6.56
CA PHE A 18 14.49 -23.11 -7.65
C PHE A 18 13.25 -22.25 -7.91
N VAL A 19 12.05 -22.83 -7.96
CA VAL A 19 10.81 -22.07 -8.16
C VAL A 19 10.55 -21.11 -7.01
N LEU A 20 10.78 -21.53 -5.76
CA LEU A 20 10.61 -20.67 -4.59
C LEU A 20 11.62 -19.51 -4.56
N LEU A 21 12.89 -19.79 -4.85
CA LEU A 21 13.95 -18.77 -4.89
C LEU A 21 13.75 -17.80 -6.05
N LEU A 22 13.36 -18.31 -7.23
CA LEU A 22 13.08 -17.47 -8.40
C LEU A 22 11.84 -16.61 -8.16
N GLY A 23 10.76 -17.18 -7.63
CA GLY A 23 9.55 -16.45 -7.25
C GLY A 23 9.84 -15.36 -6.21
N GLY A 24 10.59 -15.70 -5.17
CA GLY A 24 11.04 -14.74 -4.15
C GLY A 24 11.91 -13.62 -4.73
N ALA A 25 12.84 -13.95 -5.63
CA ALA A 25 13.68 -12.95 -6.30
C ALA A 25 12.86 -12.00 -7.19
N ILE A 26 11.85 -12.51 -7.91
CA ILE A 26 10.94 -11.69 -8.72
C ILE A 26 10.17 -10.69 -7.84
N VAL A 27 9.66 -11.14 -6.69
CA VAL A 27 8.95 -10.26 -5.73
C VAL A 27 9.90 -9.20 -5.16
N LEU A 28 11.13 -9.56 -4.79
CA LEU A 28 12.11 -8.61 -4.25
C LEU A 28 12.63 -7.60 -5.29
N MET A 29 12.66 -7.98 -6.56
CA MET A 29 13.03 -7.10 -7.66
C MET A 29 11.86 -6.29 -8.21
N ALA A 30 10.62 -6.57 -7.75
CA ALA A 30 9.45 -5.81 -8.15
C ALA A 30 9.65 -4.36 -7.70
N PRO A 31 9.63 -3.40 -8.64
CA PRO A 31 9.83 -2.01 -8.29
C PRO A 31 8.58 -1.48 -7.58
N TYR A 32 8.77 -0.84 -6.42
CA TYR A 32 7.70 -0.20 -5.65
C TYR A 32 7.85 1.32 -5.75
N HIS A 33 6.72 2.02 -5.88
CA HIS A 33 6.68 3.48 -5.88
C HIS A 33 5.94 3.93 -4.62
N TYR A 34 6.63 4.68 -3.77
CA TYR A 34 6.06 5.22 -2.54
C TYR A 34 5.96 6.73 -2.68
N THR A 35 4.76 7.25 -2.49
CA THR A 35 4.56 8.68 -2.23
C THR A 35 4.12 8.82 -0.79
N GLY A 36 4.75 9.75 -0.07
CA GLY A 36 4.44 10.05 1.32
C GLY A 36 4.34 11.55 1.49
N TYR A 37 3.26 12.00 2.09
CA TYR A 37 3.06 13.41 2.41
C TYR A 37 2.23 13.53 3.70
N VAL A 38 2.43 14.63 4.41
CA VAL A 38 1.65 15.00 5.59
C VAL A 38 0.56 15.94 5.11
N ALA A 39 -0.69 15.66 5.47
CA ALA A 39 -1.84 16.40 4.97
C ALA A 39 -2.81 16.77 6.09
N VAL A 40 -3.47 17.91 5.94
CA VAL A 40 -4.61 18.34 6.75
C VAL A 40 -5.89 18.31 5.92
N GLN A 41 -7.05 18.45 6.58
CA GLN A 41 -8.32 18.51 5.87
C GLN A 41 -8.35 19.66 4.85
N GLY A 42 -8.79 19.36 3.63
CA GLY A 42 -8.86 20.31 2.52
C GLY A 42 -7.60 20.35 1.65
N ASP A 43 -6.53 19.64 2.04
CA ASP A 43 -5.32 19.57 1.23
C ASP A 43 -5.55 18.87 -0.11
N ILE A 44 -4.79 19.33 -1.09
CA ILE A 44 -4.83 18.86 -2.46
C ILE A 44 -3.39 18.72 -2.94
N ASP A 45 -3.05 17.55 -3.47
CA ASP A 45 -1.74 17.33 -4.05
C ASP A 45 -1.81 16.50 -5.34
N ALA A 46 -0.84 16.67 -6.22
CA ALA A 46 -0.73 15.92 -7.46
C ALA A 46 0.34 14.84 -7.33
N PHE A 47 0.04 13.64 -7.83
CA PHE A 47 1.00 12.56 -7.88
C PHE A 47 0.83 11.74 -9.17
N GLU A 48 1.86 10.97 -9.50
CA GLU A 48 1.88 10.13 -10.70
C GLU A 48 2.10 8.67 -10.31
N ILE A 49 1.34 7.79 -10.95
CA ILE A 49 1.54 6.35 -10.93
C ILE A 49 2.20 5.98 -12.25
N TRP A 50 3.48 5.61 -12.18
CA TRP A 50 4.26 5.31 -13.38
C TRP A 50 3.84 3.98 -14.01
N GLU A 51 3.66 4.02 -15.33
CA GLU A 51 3.52 2.81 -16.13
C GLU A 51 4.93 2.25 -16.42
N ARG A 52 5.28 1.13 -15.78
CA ARG A 52 6.50 0.41 -16.10
C ARG A 52 6.30 -1.08 -15.89
N THR A 53 6.90 -1.89 -16.78
CA THR A 53 6.85 -3.34 -16.71
C THR A 53 7.35 -3.82 -15.34
N GLY A 54 6.49 -4.51 -14.59
CA GLY A 54 6.80 -5.06 -13.26
C GLY A 54 6.17 -4.35 -12.07
N TYR A 55 5.51 -3.19 -12.25
CA TYR A 55 4.71 -2.57 -11.18
C TYR A 55 3.32 -3.22 -11.09
N TYR A 56 2.82 -3.34 -9.86
CA TYR A 56 1.42 -3.69 -9.61
C TYR A 56 0.54 -2.43 -9.79
N SER A 57 -0.61 -2.57 -10.43
CA SER A 57 -1.62 -1.49 -10.60
C SER A 57 -2.44 -1.24 -9.33
N GLN A 58 -1.81 -1.42 -8.17
CA GLN A 58 -2.45 -1.35 -6.86
C GLN A 58 -1.77 -0.26 -6.06
N LEU A 59 -2.57 0.64 -5.49
CA LEU A 59 -2.12 1.67 -4.57
C LEU A 59 -2.50 1.25 -3.15
N GLU A 60 -1.51 1.05 -2.30
CA GLU A 60 -1.71 0.93 -0.86
C GLU A 60 -1.75 2.34 -0.25
N VAL A 61 -2.89 2.70 0.33
CA VAL A 61 -3.06 3.94 1.09
C VAL A 61 -2.89 3.58 2.55
N ALA A 62 -1.78 4.03 3.14
CA ALA A 62 -1.51 3.90 4.57
C ALA A 62 -1.71 5.26 5.25
N ILE A 63 -2.63 5.31 6.20
CA ILE A 63 -2.94 6.53 6.96
C ILE A 63 -2.49 6.32 8.39
N SER A 64 -1.79 7.33 8.91
CA SER A 64 -1.48 7.39 10.33
C SER A 64 -1.89 8.73 10.92
N VAL A 65 -2.62 8.68 12.04
CA VAL A 65 -3.20 9.86 12.69
C VAL A 65 -2.94 9.85 14.19
N ASN A 66 -2.80 11.05 14.75
CA ASN A 66 -2.73 11.27 16.20
C ASN A 66 -4.09 11.82 16.67
N PRO A 67 -5.05 10.98 17.07
CA PRO A 67 -6.36 11.44 17.49
C PRO A 67 -6.30 12.34 18.73
N HIS A 68 -7.23 13.29 18.83
CA HIS A 68 -7.31 14.24 19.94
C HIS A 68 -7.72 13.58 21.27
N LEU A 69 -8.51 12.50 21.20
CA LEU A 69 -9.04 11.73 22.32
C LEU A 69 -9.07 10.24 21.95
N ASN A 70 -9.32 9.35 22.93
CA ASN A 70 -9.68 7.95 22.68
C ASN A 70 -11.05 7.88 21.99
N GLY A 71 -11.08 8.17 20.69
CA GLY A 71 -12.29 8.26 19.88
C GLY A 71 -12.13 7.56 18.53
N THR A 72 -13.14 7.73 17.68
CA THR A 72 -13.11 7.29 16.28
C THR A 72 -12.63 8.44 15.41
N VAL A 73 -11.75 8.13 14.45
CA VAL A 73 -11.29 9.08 13.42
C VAL A 73 -11.88 8.67 12.08
N PHE A 74 -12.51 9.61 11.39
CA PHE A 74 -13.01 9.41 10.03
C PHE A 74 -12.09 10.12 9.06
N VAL A 75 -11.63 9.40 8.04
CA VAL A 75 -10.78 9.95 6.98
C VAL A 75 -11.36 9.59 5.62
N ASP A 76 -11.73 10.60 4.85
CA ASP A 76 -12.22 10.43 3.48
C ASP A 76 -11.22 11.05 2.53
N ILE A 77 -10.74 10.22 1.60
CA ILE A 77 -9.74 10.58 0.60
C ILE A 77 -10.35 10.32 -0.77
N ARG A 78 -10.14 11.27 -1.67
CA ARG A 78 -10.61 11.18 -3.04
C ARG A 78 -9.44 11.29 -4.01
N PHE A 79 -9.33 10.32 -4.91
CA PHE A 79 -8.36 10.26 -5.98
C PHE A 79 -9.06 10.61 -7.28
N ARG A 80 -8.57 11.62 -8.01
CA ARG A 80 -9.12 12.00 -9.31
C ARG A 80 -8.07 11.84 -10.38
N ASN A 81 -8.36 11.07 -11.41
CA ASN A 81 -7.51 10.99 -12.59
C ASN A 81 -7.60 12.32 -13.37
N ASN A 82 -6.47 12.98 -13.60
CA ASN A 82 -6.44 14.31 -14.20
C ASN A 82 -6.78 14.31 -15.70
N LYS A 83 -6.75 13.15 -16.35
CA LYS A 83 -7.09 12.99 -17.77
C LYS A 83 -8.53 12.54 -17.97
N THR A 84 -8.95 11.48 -17.28
CA THR A 84 -10.29 10.89 -17.47
C THR A 84 -11.35 11.53 -16.57
N LEU A 85 -10.92 12.25 -15.53
CA LEU A 85 -11.75 12.84 -14.47
C LEU A 85 -12.52 11.80 -13.63
N VAL A 86 -12.26 10.51 -13.85
CA VAL A 86 -12.76 9.43 -13.00
C VAL A 86 -12.24 9.65 -11.58
N THR A 87 -13.10 9.35 -10.62
CA THR A 87 -12.88 9.64 -9.21
C THR A 87 -13.11 8.38 -8.40
N ASP A 88 -12.12 8.02 -7.59
CA ASP A 88 -12.17 6.91 -6.65
C ASP A 88 -12.12 7.47 -5.23
N ILE A 89 -12.94 6.92 -4.34
CA ILE A 89 -13.10 7.41 -2.98
C ILE A 89 -12.71 6.30 -2.00
N VAL A 90 -11.85 6.65 -1.06
CA VAL A 90 -11.42 5.79 0.04
C VAL A 90 -11.90 6.40 1.35
N ASN A 91 -12.76 5.66 2.04
CA ASN A 91 -13.24 6.03 3.36
C ASN A 91 -12.62 5.10 4.39
N MET A 92 -11.98 5.67 5.40
CA MET A 92 -11.38 4.95 6.51
C MET A 92 -11.98 5.41 7.84
N THR A 93 -12.16 4.44 8.73
CA THR A 93 -12.68 4.65 10.08
C THR A 93 -11.69 4.02 11.03
N LEU A 94 -10.85 4.84 11.65
CA LEU A 94 -9.82 4.39 12.57
C LEU A 94 -10.35 4.46 14.00
N THR A 95 -10.12 3.40 14.77
CA THR A 95 -10.61 3.24 16.14
C THR A 95 -9.49 2.79 17.07
N MET A 96 -9.81 2.57 18.34
CA MET A 96 -8.86 2.00 19.31
C MET A 96 -8.32 0.62 18.90
N ALA A 97 -9.01 -0.12 18.02
CA ALA A 97 -8.53 -1.40 17.50
C ALA A 97 -7.33 -1.21 16.54
N ASP A 98 -7.22 -0.03 15.92
CA ASP A 98 -6.18 0.32 14.94
C ASP A 98 -5.00 1.04 15.60
N ARG A 99 -4.91 0.98 16.93
CA ARG A 99 -3.84 1.60 17.70
C ARG A 99 -2.51 0.89 17.46
N LEU A 100 -1.48 1.68 17.14
CA LEU A 100 -0.10 1.19 17.07
C LEU A 100 0.35 0.70 18.46
N PRO A 101 0.86 -0.54 18.58
CA PRO A 101 1.45 -1.02 19.83
C PRO A 101 2.74 -0.24 20.13
N ASP A 102 3.05 -0.12 21.42
CA ASP A 102 4.32 0.42 21.91
C ASP A 102 4.63 1.89 21.52
N THR A 103 3.58 2.70 21.30
CA THR A 103 3.73 4.15 21.14
C THR A 103 3.34 4.91 22.41
N ASP A 104 4.20 5.82 22.86
CA ASP A 104 3.94 6.70 24.02
C ASP A 104 2.75 7.64 23.78
N GLN A 105 2.51 8.00 22.52
CA GLN A 105 1.37 8.81 22.10
C GLN A 105 0.28 7.93 21.48
N LEU A 106 -0.98 8.34 21.67
CA LEU A 106 -2.12 7.71 21.01
C LEU A 106 -2.00 7.94 19.51
N LYS A 107 -1.79 6.86 18.76
CA LYS A 107 -1.61 6.88 17.32
C LYS A 107 -2.35 5.71 16.69
N TYR A 108 -3.14 6.00 15.66
CA TYR A 108 -3.84 4.98 14.88
C TYR A 108 -3.16 4.81 13.52
N GLU A 109 -3.17 3.60 13.00
CA GLU A 109 -2.71 3.29 11.65
C GLU A 109 -3.68 2.33 10.96
N GLN A 110 -4.12 2.69 9.75
CA GLN A 110 -4.94 1.83 8.90
C GLN A 110 -4.42 1.85 7.47
N ARG A 111 -4.62 0.73 6.78
CA ARG A 111 -4.17 0.53 5.40
C ARG A 111 -5.32 -0.02 4.56
N VAL A 112 -5.45 0.47 3.34
CA VAL A 112 -6.32 -0.13 2.33
C VAL A 112 -5.58 -0.20 1.01
N VAL A 113 -5.91 -1.19 0.20
CA VAL A 113 -5.40 -1.31 -1.17
C VAL A 113 -6.55 -0.99 -2.12
N ILE A 114 -6.31 -0.10 -3.07
CA ILE A 114 -7.22 0.19 -4.17
C ILE A 114 -6.55 -0.10 -5.50
N ASP A 115 -7.32 -0.55 -6.47
CA ASP A 115 -6.83 -0.73 -7.83
C ASP A 115 -6.92 0.62 -8.58
N LEU A 116 -5.78 1.14 -9.01
CA LEU A 116 -5.69 2.35 -9.81
C LEU A 116 -4.78 2.10 -11.00
N ASP A 117 -5.30 2.44 -12.19
CA ASP A 117 -4.51 2.38 -13.41
C ASP A 117 -3.33 3.38 -13.36
N PRO A 118 -2.23 3.13 -14.09
CA PRO A 118 -1.16 4.10 -14.25
C PRO A 118 -1.66 5.43 -14.82
N GLY A 119 -1.13 6.54 -14.31
CA GLY A 119 -1.50 7.87 -14.78
C GLY A 119 -1.23 8.99 -13.78
N ASN A 120 -1.70 10.19 -14.14
CA ASN A 120 -1.60 11.39 -13.31
C ASN A 120 -2.87 11.58 -12.50
N TYR A 121 -2.71 11.69 -11.19
CA TYR A 121 -3.80 11.82 -10.23
C TYR A 121 -3.64 13.08 -9.39
N THR A 122 -4.77 13.58 -8.91
CA THR A 122 -4.82 14.55 -7.83
C THR A 122 -5.57 13.92 -6.67
N ILE A 123 -4.96 13.96 -5.50
CA ILE A 123 -5.55 13.54 -4.23
C ILE A 123 -6.20 14.74 -3.55
N PHE A 124 -7.37 14.50 -2.97
CA PHE A 124 -8.12 15.45 -2.16
C PHE A 124 -8.37 14.83 -0.79
N ILE A 125 -8.03 15.54 0.26
CA ILE A 125 -8.31 15.16 1.64
C ILE A 125 -9.63 15.81 2.04
N ASP A 126 -10.74 15.12 1.77
CA ASP A 126 -12.08 15.71 1.90
C ASP A 126 -12.51 15.86 3.36
N ARG A 127 -12.20 14.86 4.19
CA ARG A 127 -12.58 14.85 5.60
C ARG A 127 -11.48 14.23 6.47
N ILE A 128 -11.15 14.91 7.56
CA ILE A 128 -10.44 14.35 8.72
C ILE A 128 -11.22 14.81 9.96
N GLU A 129 -11.95 13.90 10.60
CA GLU A 129 -12.70 14.20 11.82
C GLU A 129 -12.19 13.34 12.97
N GLY A 130 -11.97 13.94 14.14
CA GLY A 130 -11.45 13.23 15.33
C GLY A 130 -9.93 13.29 15.50
N ALA A 131 -9.22 13.89 14.54
CA ALA A 131 -7.79 14.19 14.60
C ALA A 131 -7.54 15.67 14.23
N PRO A 132 -6.47 16.30 14.77
CA PRO A 132 -6.06 17.66 14.40
C PRO A 132 -5.56 17.77 12.95
#